data_AF-A0A094BRU3-F1
#
_entry.id   AF-A0A094BRU3-F1
#
_cell.length_a   1.000
_cell.length_b   1.000
_cell.length_c   1.000
_cell.angle_alpha   90.00
_cell.angle_beta   90.00
_cell.angle_gamma   90.00
#
_symmetry.space_group_name_H-M   'P 1'
#
loop_
_entity.id
_entity.type
_entity.pdbx_description
1 polymer ?
#
loop_
_entity_poly.entity_id
_entity_poly.type
_entity_poly.pdbx_seq_one_letter_code
_entity_poly.pdbx_strand_id
1 'polypeptide(L)'
;VPADARWTKISRKLVNPEALERGRERYEARDEFVIVLRVLSKEEVQAYATETQNIRAAREAEDEERDERRRRRKERHERHRRERHHREDRDEGEDYDYERRRHRREREREHESHSESDTSEDERVRRRD
;
A
#
# COMPACT_ATOMS: atom_id res chain seq x y z
N VAL A 1 -19.09 27.35 46.98
CA VAL A 1 -19.87 26.13 46.64
C VAL A 1 -20.85 25.88 47.78
N PRO A 2 -22.16 25.69 47.53
CA PRO A 2 -23.12 25.37 48.60
C PRO A 2 -22.69 24.12 49.36
N ALA A 3 -22.95 24.05 50.67
CA ALA A 3 -22.51 22.94 51.52
C ALA A 3 -23.06 21.56 51.08
N ASP A 4 -24.19 21.54 50.38
CA ASP A 4 -24.84 20.33 49.86
C ASP A 4 -24.49 19.99 48.41
N ALA A 5 -23.53 20.68 47.79
CA ALA A 5 -23.16 20.40 46.40
C ALA A 5 -22.49 19.02 46.29
N ARG A 6 -23.20 18.07 45.68
CA ARG A 6 -22.69 16.72 45.48
C ARG A 6 -22.14 16.53 44.07
N TRP A 7 -20.93 16.01 44.00
CA TRP A 7 -20.22 15.75 42.75
C TRP A 7 -19.53 14.40 42.81
N THR A 8 -19.24 13.85 41.62
CA THR A 8 -18.50 12.60 41.47
C THR A 8 -17.22 12.88 40.70
N LYS A 9 -16.07 12.51 41.26
CA LYS A 9 -14.77 12.62 40.58
C LYS A 9 -14.31 11.26 40.08
N ILE A 10 -14.02 11.18 38.79
CA ILE A 10 -13.71 9.92 38.10
C ILE A 10 -12.44 10.11 37.27
N SER A 11 -11.56 9.11 37.23
CA SER A 11 -10.39 9.16 36.35
C SER A 11 -10.79 9.09 34.87
N ARG A 12 -10.17 9.92 34.02
CA ARG A 12 -10.34 9.88 32.55
C ARG A 12 -9.91 8.55 31.93
N LYS A 13 -9.06 7.79 32.64
CA LYS A 13 -8.66 6.45 32.21
C LYS A 13 -9.84 5.47 32.25
N LEU A 14 -10.76 5.67 33.20
CA LEU A 14 -11.94 4.83 33.40
C LEU A 14 -13.15 5.34 32.60
N VAL A 15 -13.48 6.63 32.73
CA VAL A 15 -14.61 7.26 32.04
C VAL A 15 -14.12 8.43 31.20
N ASN A 16 -14.35 8.37 29.90
CA ASN A 16 -14.03 9.43 28.95
C ASN A 16 -15.14 10.51 28.96
N PRO A 17 -14.79 11.81 28.93
CA PRO A 17 -15.77 12.89 28.70
C PRO A 17 -16.81 12.63 27.61
N GLU A 18 -16.43 11.99 26.50
CA GLU A 18 -17.38 11.67 25.43
C GLU A 18 -18.50 10.70 25.86
N ALA A 19 -18.22 9.75 26.76
CA ALA A 19 -19.24 8.86 27.30
C ALA A 19 -20.25 9.61 28.17
N LEU A 20 -19.79 10.62 28.92
CA LEU A 20 -20.64 11.50 29.73
C LEU A 20 -21.48 12.44 28.86
N GLU A 21 -20.91 12.92 27.75
CA GLU A 21 -21.63 13.71 26.74
C GLU A 21 -22.80 12.92 26.13
N ARG A 22 -22.57 11.66 25.73
CA ARG A 22 -23.63 10.75 25.24
C ARG A 22 -24.71 10.51 26.30
N GLY A 23 -24.29 10.41 27.56
CA GLY A 23 -25.18 10.34 28.71
C GLY A 23 -25.90 11.64 29.08
N ARG A 24 -25.62 12.76 28.38
CA ARG A 24 -26.13 14.10 28.69
C ARG A 24 -25.82 14.55 30.12
N GLU A 25 -24.69 14.12 30.65
CA GLU A 25 -24.23 14.50 31.97
C GLU A 25 -23.63 15.89 31.98
N ARG A 26 -23.83 16.61 33.08
CA ARG A 26 -23.14 17.89 33.30
C ARG A 26 -21.80 17.59 33.97
N TYR A 27 -20.71 17.83 33.25
CA TYR A 27 -19.37 17.54 33.75
C TYR A 27 -18.37 18.67 33.49
N GLU A 28 -17.26 18.60 34.21
CA GLU A 28 -16.08 19.43 34.03
C GLU A 28 -14.87 18.51 33.76
N ALA A 29 -14.31 18.60 32.55
CA ALA A 29 -13.12 17.85 32.18
C ALA A 29 -11.86 18.57 32.65
N ARG A 30 -10.98 17.85 33.35
CA ARG A 30 -9.63 18.29 33.70
C ARG A 30 -8.61 17.45 32.92
N ASP A 31 -7.33 17.77 33.05
CA ASP A 31 -6.27 16.77 32.86
C ASP A 31 -6.55 15.60 33.82
N GLU A 32 -6.07 14.37 33.66
CA GLU A 32 -6.28 13.24 34.60
C GLU A 32 -7.73 12.77 34.99
N PHE A 33 -8.67 13.65 35.36
CA PHE A 33 -10.01 13.31 35.87
C PHE A 33 -11.13 14.14 35.25
N VAL A 34 -12.37 13.69 35.46
CA VAL A 34 -13.60 14.38 35.12
C VAL A 34 -14.47 14.50 36.38
N ILE A 35 -15.10 15.66 36.56
CA ILE A 35 -16.01 15.91 37.68
C ILE A 35 -17.42 15.99 37.12
N VAL A 36 -18.32 15.12 37.58
CA VAL A 36 -19.74 15.17 37.24
C VAL A 36 -20.48 15.95 38.32
N LEU A 37 -21.34 16.89 37.92
CA LEU A 37 -22.08 17.80 38.80
C LEU A 37 -23.30 17.16 39.49
N ARG A 38 -23.25 15.84 39.69
CA ARG A 38 -24.20 15.04 40.49
C ARG A 38 -23.48 13.84 41.10
N VAL A 39 -24.17 13.13 41.99
CA VAL A 39 -23.70 11.82 42.46
C VAL A 39 -24.06 10.77 41.42
N LEU A 40 -23.07 10.00 40.99
CA LEU A 40 -23.27 8.79 40.20
C LEU A 40 -23.23 7.58 41.13
N SER A 41 -24.13 6.62 40.89
CA SER A 41 -24.06 5.29 41.48
C SER A 41 -22.90 4.49 40.89
N LYS A 42 -22.54 3.38 41.54
CA LYS A 42 -21.50 2.49 41.04
C LYS A 42 -21.87 1.91 39.67
N GLU A 43 -23.13 1.55 39.49
CA GLU A 43 -23.70 0.98 38.26
C GLU A 43 -23.67 2.01 37.12
N GLU A 44 -23.98 3.28 37.40
CA GLU A 44 -23.88 4.36 36.41
C GLU A 44 -22.42 4.57 35.98
N VAL A 45 -21.48 4.59 36.93
CA VAL A 45 -20.04 4.69 36.61
C VAL A 45 -19.59 3.51 35.75
N GLN A 46 -20.05 2.30 36.04
CA GLN A 46 -19.75 1.10 35.25
C GLN A 46 -20.34 1.20 33.83
N ALA A 47 -21.57 1.68 33.69
CA ALA A 47 -22.18 1.88 32.37
C ALA A 47 -21.36 2.87 31.52
N TYR A 48 -20.92 3.99 32.10
CA TYR A 48 -20.06 4.95 31.39
C TYR A 48 -18.65 4.40 31.08
N ALA A 49 -18.12 3.53 31.95
CA ALA A 49 -16.85 2.86 31.68
C ALA A 49 -16.97 1.90 30.49
N THR A 50 -18.05 1.12 30.41
CA THR A 50 -18.34 0.26 29.25
C THR A 50 -18.50 1.09 27.98
N GLU A 51 -19.26 2.19 28.03
CA GLU A 51 -19.41 3.09 26.87
C GLU A 51 -18.07 3.70 26.44
N THR A 52 -17.21 4.03 27.41
CA THR A 52 -15.84 4.47 27.13
C THR A 52 -15.02 3.39 26.41
N GLN A 53 -15.16 2.13 26.79
CA GLN A 53 -14.50 1.02 26.09
C GLN A 53 -15.01 0.88 24.67
N ASN A 54 -16.33 0.97 24.45
CA ASN A 54 -16.93 0.93 23.12
C ASN A 54 -16.39 2.05 22.22
N ILE A 55 -16.28 3.28 22.75
CA ILE A 55 -15.71 4.43 22.03
C ILE A 55 -14.26 4.15 21.62
N ARG A 56 -13.45 3.59 22.53
CA ARG A 56 -12.05 3.27 22.24
C ARG A 56 -11.94 2.18 21.17
N ALA A 57 -12.71 1.11 21.30
CA ALA A 57 -12.72 0.00 20.35
C ALA A 57 -13.17 0.45 18.95
N ALA A 58 -14.17 1.34 18.85
CA ALA A 58 -14.62 1.88 17.57
C ALA A 58 -13.51 2.67 16.87
N ARG A 59 -12.79 3.52 17.60
CA ARG A 59 -11.66 4.29 17.05
C ARG A 59 -10.50 3.40 16.61
N GLU A 60 -10.18 2.39 17.41
CA GLU A 60 -9.12 1.42 17.08
C GLU A 60 -9.49 0.66 15.80
N ALA A 61 -10.73 0.20 15.67
CA ALA A 61 -11.19 -0.47 14.46
C ALA A 61 -11.13 0.44 13.21
N GLU A 62 -11.49 1.71 13.33
CA GLU A 62 -11.38 2.69 12.25
C GLU A 62 -9.92 2.93 11.84
N ASP A 63 -9.02 3.06 12.81
CA ASP A 63 -7.58 3.23 12.56
C ASP A 63 -6.98 1.98 11.89
N GLU A 64 -7.37 0.78 12.34
CA GLU A 64 -6.99 -0.49 11.72
C GLU A 64 -7.47 -0.58 10.28
N GLU A 65 -8.74 -0.26 9.98
CA GLU A 65 -9.27 -0.25 8.62
C GLU A 65 -8.48 0.73 7.73
N ARG A 66 -8.19 1.92 8.27
CA ARG A 66 -7.42 2.94 7.56
C ARG A 66 -6.01 2.46 7.23
N ASP A 67 -5.35 1.80 8.18
CA ASP A 67 -4.02 1.23 7.99
C ASP A 67 -4.03 0.06 7.00
N GLU A 68 -5.04 -0.81 7.05
CA GLU A 68 -5.23 -1.86 6.07
C GLU A 68 -5.41 -1.30 4.65
N ARG A 69 -6.26 -0.28 4.49
CA ARG A 69 -6.43 0.40 3.20
C ARG A 69 -5.12 0.96 2.68
N ARG A 70 -4.31 1.56 3.56
CA ARG A 70 -2.98 2.08 3.20
C ARG A 70 -2.04 0.95 2.78
N ARG A 71 -2.04 -0.18 3.48
CA ARG A 71 -1.24 -1.37 3.13
C ARG A 71 -1.65 -1.94 1.76
N ARG A 72 -2.95 -2.14 1.52
CA ARG A 72 -3.49 -2.63 0.23
C ARG A 72 -3.11 -1.72 -0.93
N ARG A 73 -3.16 -0.38 -0.73
CA ARG A 73 -2.75 0.59 -1.76
C ARG A 73 -1.25 0.47 -2.06
N LYS A 74 -0.41 0.35 -1.03
CA LYS A 74 1.03 0.19 -1.19
C LYS A 74 1.37 -1.11 -1.94
N GLU A 75 0.73 -2.22 -1.56
CA GLU A 75 0.89 -3.51 -2.22
C GLU A 75 0.52 -3.46 -3.71
N ARG A 76 -0.63 -2.85 -4.06
CA ARG A 76 -1.00 -2.63 -5.46
C ARG A 76 0.05 -1.84 -6.23
N HIS A 77 0.57 -0.76 -5.63
CA HIS A 77 1.58 0.07 -6.26
C HIS A 77 2.90 -0.67 -6.48
N GLU A 78 3.33 -1.46 -5.50
CA GLU A 78 4.51 -2.32 -5.64
C GLU A 78 4.32 -3.39 -6.72
N ARG A 79 3.13 -3.98 -6.81
CA ARG A 79 2.79 -4.94 -7.87
C ARG A 79 2.88 -4.31 -9.26
N HIS A 80 2.31 -3.13 -9.45
CA HIS A 80 2.41 -2.40 -10.72
C HIS A 80 3.84 -1.96 -11.05
N ARG A 81 4.65 -1.58 -10.06
CA ARG A 81 6.08 -1.29 -10.28
C ARG A 81 6.84 -2.52 -10.76
N ARG A 82 6.62 -3.69 -10.14
CA ARG A 82 7.25 -4.95 -10.57
C ARG A 82 6.81 -5.35 -11.98
N GLU A 83 5.53 -5.19 -12.30
CA GLU A 83 4.99 -5.47 -13.64
C GLU A 83 5.57 -4.53 -14.72
N ARG A 84 5.83 -3.25 -14.39
CA ARG A 84 6.51 -2.32 -15.30
C ARG A 84 7.97 -2.70 -15.54
N HIS A 85 8.71 -2.99 -14.46
CA HIS A 85 10.12 -3.41 -14.57
C HIS A 85 10.28 -4.66 -15.45
N HIS A 86 9.41 -5.66 -15.26
CA HIS A 86 9.44 -6.87 -16.08
C HIS A 86 9.12 -6.63 -17.57
N ARG A 87 8.42 -5.54 -17.92
CA ARG A 87 8.20 -5.17 -19.33
C ARG A 87 9.42 -4.48 -19.92
N GLU A 88 10.04 -3.57 -19.16
CA GLU A 88 11.28 -2.90 -19.57
C GLU A 88 12.42 -3.92 -19.82
N ASP A 89 12.57 -4.93 -18.95
CA ASP A 89 13.54 -6.03 -19.16
C ASP A 89 13.26 -6.84 -20.44
N ARG A 90 12.01 -6.86 -20.92
CA ARG A 90 11.59 -7.62 -22.10
C ARG A 90 11.79 -6.82 -23.39
N ASP A 91 11.53 -5.52 -23.36
CA ASP A 91 11.77 -4.62 -24.49
C ASP A 91 13.27 -4.44 -24.75
N GLU A 92 14.12 -4.40 -23.70
CA GLU A 92 15.58 -4.29 -23.88
C GLU A 92 16.20 -5.58 -24.46
N GLY A 93 15.57 -6.75 -24.28
CA GLY A 93 16.02 -8.02 -24.85
C GLY A 93 15.67 -8.24 -26.33
N GLU A 94 14.63 -7.57 -26.85
CA GLU A 94 14.23 -7.71 -28.26
C GLU A 94 15.18 -7.00 -29.23
N ASP A 95 15.77 -5.88 -28.83
CA ASP A 95 16.74 -5.14 -29.66
C ASP A 95 18.04 -5.94 -29.90
N TYR A 96 18.57 -6.64 -28.88
CA TYR A 96 19.75 -7.49 -29.06
C TYR A 96 19.51 -8.71 -29.95
N ASP A 97 18.33 -9.35 -29.84
CA ASP A 97 17.99 -10.52 -30.67
C ASP A 97 17.74 -10.09 -32.12
N TYR A 98 17.17 -8.89 -32.34
CA TYR A 98 16.99 -8.31 -33.68
C TYR A 98 18.33 -8.01 -34.36
N GLU A 99 19.26 -7.34 -33.68
CA GLU A 99 20.60 -7.05 -34.24
C GLU A 99 21.39 -8.34 -34.52
N ARG A 100 21.33 -9.33 -33.63
CA ARG A 100 22.00 -10.61 -33.83
C ARG A 100 21.45 -11.38 -35.03
N ARG A 101 20.12 -11.37 -35.23
CA ARG A 101 19.47 -11.96 -36.41
C ARG A 101 19.82 -11.21 -37.69
N ARG A 102 19.90 -9.87 -37.62
CA ARG A 102 20.32 -9.03 -38.75
C ARG A 102 21.76 -9.34 -39.16
N HIS A 103 22.70 -9.37 -38.22
CA HIS A 103 24.10 -9.71 -38.49
C HIS A 103 24.28 -11.12 -39.05
N ARG A 104 23.50 -12.10 -38.55
CA ARG A 104 23.54 -13.46 -39.11
C ARG A 104 23.09 -13.49 -40.57
N ARG A 105 21.99 -12.80 -40.91
CA ARG A 105 21.50 -12.71 -42.29
C ARG A 105 22.48 -11.99 -43.22
N GLU A 106 23.17 -10.98 -42.72
CA GLU A 106 24.18 -10.25 -43.48
C GLU A 106 25.38 -11.14 -43.81
N ARG A 107 25.88 -11.90 -42.83
CA ARG A 107 26.93 -12.92 -43.07
C ARG A 107 26.50 -14.01 -44.05
N GLU A 108 25.26 -14.48 -43.96
CA GLU A 108 24.74 -15.50 -44.90
C GLU A 108 24.72 -14.95 -46.34
N ARG A 109 24.35 -13.67 -46.54
CA ARG A 109 24.40 -13.00 -47.85
C ARG A 109 25.82 -12.79 -48.37
N GLU A 110 26.77 -12.45 -47.51
CA GLU A 110 28.19 -12.35 -47.87
C GLU A 110 28.76 -13.70 -48.30
N HIS A 111 28.36 -14.79 -47.62
CA HIS A 111 28.79 -16.14 -47.93
C HIS A 111 28.21 -16.64 -49.26
N GLU A 112 26.96 -16.28 -49.57
CA GLU A 112 26.30 -16.60 -50.84
C GLU A 112 26.94 -15.84 -52.01
N SER A 113 27.26 -14.55 -51.82
CA SER A 113 27.98 -13.75 -52.84
C SER A 113 29.45 -14.15 -53.04
N HIS A 114 30.12 -14.72 -52.03
CA HIS A 114 31.44 -15.35 -52.19
C HIS A 114 31.36 -16.70 -52.93
N SER A 115 30.29 -17.47 -52.73
CA SER A 115 30.09 -18.74 -53.43
C SER A 115 29.76 -18.57 -54.92
N GLU A 116 29.09 -17.47 -55.31
CA GLU A 116 28.82 -17.15 -56.71
C GLU A 116 30.04 -16.57 -57.45
N SER A 117 31.03 -16.06 -56.71
CA SER A 117 32.28 -15.57 -57.30
C SER A 117 33.25 -16.70 -57.65
N ASP A 118 33.26 -17.81 -56.88
CA ASP A 118 34.16 -18.96 -57.12
C ASP A 118 33.71 -19.85 -58.30
N THR A 119 32.41 -19.81 -58.66
CA THR A 119 31.88 -20.55 -59.82
C THR A 119 32.07 -19.83 -61.16
N SER A 120 32.58 -18.60 -61.14
CA SER A 120 32.78 -17.79 -62.34
C SER A 120 34.18 -17.96 -62.98
N GLU A 121 35.10 -18.70 -62.35
CA GLU A 121 36.47 -18.92 -62.86
C GLU A 121 36.67 -20.28 -63.55
N ASP A 122 35.81 -21.29 -63.32
CA ASP A 122 35.91 -22.62 -63.95
C ASP A 122 35.23 -22.74 -65.33
N GLU A 123 34.43 -21.76 -65.76
CA GLU A 123 33.75 -21.79 -67.08
C GLU A 123 34.52 -21.12 -68.24
N ARG A 124 35.77 -20.67 -68.03
CA ARG A 124 36.58 -20.01 -69.06
C ARG A 124 37.69 -20.86 -69.70
N VAL A 125 37.66 -22.20 -69.56
CA VAL A 125 38.70 -23.09 -70.17
C VAL A 125 38.14 -24.09 -71.19
N ARG A 126 36.82 -24.15 -71.45
CA ARG A 126 36.23 -25.16 -72.38
C ARG A 126 35.66 -24.62 -73.70
N ARG A 127 36.20 -23.51 -74.21
CA ARG A 127 35.90 -23.03 -75.58
C ARG A 127 37.16 -22.59 -76.33
N ARG A 128 38.06 -23.52 -76.62
CA ARG A 128 39.02 -23.39 -77.72
C ARG A 128 39.54 -24.77 -78.16
N ASP A 129 38.77 -25.40 -79.05
CA ASP A 129 39.27 -26.28 -80.11
C ASP A 129 38.24 -26.28 -81.25
#